data_AF-A0A9W5F360-F1
#
_entry.id   AF-A0A9W5F360-F1
#
_cell.length_a   1.000
_cell.length_b   1.000
_cell.length_c   1.000
_cell.angle_alpha   90.00
_cell.angle_beta   90.00
_cell.angle_gamma   90.00
#
_symmetry.space_group_name_H-M   'P 1'
#
loop_
_entity.id
_entity.type
_entity.pdbx_description
1 polymer ?
#
loop_
_entity_poly.entity_id
_entity_poly.type
_entity_poly.pdbx_seq_one_letter_code
_entity_poly.pdbx_strand_id
1 'polypeptide(L)'
;MLTHPTLDQMHALGLSGMAAAYRELANQPEGSDLNRDEWLGLMLDREMAVRGDKRLTNRLAIAKLRFPDACIENIDFAAHRGLDRRQLLSLAQG
;
A
#
# COMPACT_ATOMS: atom_id res chain seq x y z
N MET A 1 12.98 17.96 21.21
CA MET A 1 13.55 16.59 21.27
C MET A 1 12.84 15.78 22.36
N LEU A 2 11.92 14.91 21.94
CA LEU A 2 11.39 13.72 22.64
C LEU A 2 10.91 12.72 21.55
N THR A 3 11.57 12.70 20.38
CA THR A 3 11.15 11.91 19.20
C THR A 3 11.24 10.41 19.43
N HIS A 4 12.16 9.96 20.29
CA HIS A 4 12.35 8.55 20.61
C HIS A 4 11.17 7.91 21.36
N PRO A 5 10.68 8.45 22.49
CA PRO A 5 9.58 7.82 23.22
C PRO A 5 8.27 7.73 22.42
N THR A 6 7.95 8.71 21.56
CA THR A 6 6.75 8.65 20.71
C THR A 6 6.86 7.58 19.64
N LEU A 7 8.03 7.44 19.00
CA LEU A 7 8.28 6.38 18.03
C LEU A 7 8.24 5.00 18.68
N ASP A 8 8.84 4.85 19.87
CA ASP A 8 8.83 3.59 20.62
C ASP A 8 7.39 3.19 21.00
N GLN A 9 6.56 4.15 21.42
CA GLN A 9 5.14 3.91 21.68
C GLN A 9 4.37 3.50 20.42
N MET A 10 4.61 4.16 19.28
CA MET A 10 3.98 3.78 18.01
C MET A 10 4.36 2.36 17.60
N HIS A 11 5.63 1.99 17.75
CA HIS A 11 6.08 0.62 17.50
C HIS A 11 5.45 -0.40 18.45
N ALA A 12 5.36 -0.09 19.75
CA ALA A 12 4.70 -0.95 20.73
C ALA A 12 3.20 -1.16 20.43
N LEU A 13 2.52 -0.15 19.88
CA LEU A 13 1.12 -0.22 19.43
C LEU A 13 0.95 -0.90 18.06
N GLY A 14 2.05 -1.26 17.39
CA GLY A 14 2.04 -1.84 16.05
C GLY A 14 1.65 -0.84 14.95
N LEU A 15 1.84 0.47 15.19
CA LEU A 15 1.59 1.57 14.26
C LEU A 15 2.83 1.84 13.39
N SER A 16 3.31 0.83 12.68
CA SER A 16 4.59 0.89 11.96
C SER A 16 4.59 1.86 10.78
N GLY A 17 3.47 1.99 10.07
CA GLY A 17 3.33 2.95 8.98
C GLY A 17 3.26 4.37 9.52
N MET A 18 2.54 4.58 10.62
CA MET A 18 2.48 5.86 11.30
C MET A 18 3.86 6.33 11.80
N ALA A 19 4.63 5.42 12.41
CA ALA A 19 5.99 5.70 12.88
C ALA A 19 6.94 6.09 11.73
N ALA A 20 6.82 5.42 10.58
CA ALA A 20 7.60 5.75 9.39
C ALA A 20 7.26 7.14 8.85
N ALA A 21 5.96 7.45 8.72
CA ALA A 21 5.50 8.78 8.29
C ALA A 21 5.93 9.88 9.27
N TYR A 22 5.79 9.65 10.58
CA TYR A 22 6.24 10.60 11.60
C TYR A 22 7.71 10.96 11.43
N ARG A 23 8.58 9.97 11.19
CA ARG A 23 10.02 10.19 10.96
C ARG A 23 10.30 10.92 9.66
N GLU A 24 9.58 10.59 8.58
CA GLU A 24 9.71 11.26 7.28
C GLU A 24 9.30 12.73 7.40
N LEU A 25 8.14 13.00 8.00
CA LEU A 25 7.62 14.36 8.20
C LEU A 25 8.50 15.17 9.17
N ALA A 26 9.03 14.55 10.23
CA ALA A 26 9.95 15.22 11.16
C ALA A 26 11.29 15.63 10.51
N ASN A 27 11.68 14.98 9.41
CA ASN A 27 12.88 15.29 8.65
C ASN A 27 12.60 16.25 7.47
N GLN A 28 11.34 16.67 7.26
CA GLN A 28 11.02 17.64 6.22
C GLN A 28 11.57 19.03 6.59
N PRO A 29 12.10 19.78 5.61
CA PRO A 29 12.58 21.14 5.86
C PRO A 29 11.42 22.04 6.29
N GLU A 30 11.71 23.03 7.15
CA GLU A 30 10.73 23.92 7.82
C GLU A 30 9.85 24.80 6.88
N GLY A 31 9.87 24.57 5.57
CA GLY A 31 9.03 25.24 4.58
C GLY A 31 7.76 24.47 4.17
N SER A 32 7.47 23.30 4.75
CA SER A 32 6.18 22.63 4.55
C SER A 32 5.19 23.15 5.60
N ASP A 33 4.40 24.16 5.24
CA ASP A 33 3.27 24.65 6.05
C ASP A 33 2.14 23.60 6.08
N LEU A 34 2.41 22.42 6.62
CA LEU A 34 1.36 21.46 6.95
C LEU A 34 0.80 21.80 8.33
N ASN A 35 -0.52 21.94 8.41
CA ASN A 35 -1.20 22.00 9.68
C ASN A 35 -1.14 20.64 10.39
N ARG A 36 -1.36 20.63 11.71
CA ARG A 36 -1.35 19.42 12.55
C ARG A 36 -2.33 18.35 12.06
N ASP A 37 -3.49 18.78 11.55
CA ASP A 37 -4.51 17.88 11.02
C ASP A 37 -4.04 17.18 9.72
N GLU A 38 -3.30 17.89 8.87
CA GLU A 38 -2.72 17.34 7.64
C GLU A 38 -1.58 16.38 7.97
N TRP A 39 -0.74 16.74 8.95
CA TRP A 39 0.29 15.87 9.49
C TRP A 39 -0.31 14.56 10.01
N LEU A 40 -1.39 14.65 10.81
CA LEU A 40 -2.09 13.49 11.33
C LEU A 40 -2.75 12.67 10.22
N GLY A 41 -3.37 13.33 9.25
CA GLY A 41 -3.96 12.68 8.07
C GLY A 41 -2.95 11.83 7.32
N LEU A 42 -1.79 12.40 6.96
CA LEU A 42 -0.73 11.68 6.26
C LEU A 42 -0.20 10.49 7.05
N MET A 43 -0.03 10.65 8.36
CA MET A 43 0.41 9.57 9.24
C MET A 43 -0.60 8.42 9.29
N LEU A 44 -1.90 8.72 9.35
CA LEU A 44 -2.97 7.73 9.35
C LEU A 44 -3.12 7.03 7.99
N ASP A 45 -3.02 7.79 6.90
CA ASP A 45 -3.10 7.25 5.54
C ASP A 45 -1.96 6.25 5.29
N ARG A 46 -0.74 6.58 5.73
CA ARG A 46 0.42 5.67 5.66
C ARG A 46 0.16 4.39 6.44
N GLU A 47 -0.39 4.48 7.65
CA GLU A 47 -0.72 3.32 8.48
C GLU A 47 -1.80 2.45 7.84
N MET A 48 -2.85 3.06 7.30
CA MET A 48 -3.93 2.37 6.61
C MET A 48 -3.44 1.63 5.36
N ALA A 49 -2.56 2.25 4.57
CA ALA A 49 -1.93 1.62 3.42
C ALA A 49 -1.11 0.38 3.83
N VAL A 50 -0.21 0.52 4.82
CA VAL A 50 0.61 -0.60 5.33
C VAL A 50 -0.25 -1.76 5.85
N ARG A 51 -1.34 -1.47 6.55
CA ARG A 51 -2.29 -2.50 7.01
C ARG A 51 -3.04 -3.15 5.85
N GLY A 52 -3.42 -2.36 4.84
CA GLY A 52 -4.04 -2.83 3.60
C GLY A 52 -3.14 -3.83 2.88
N ASP A 53 -1.89 -3.44 2.64
CA ASP A 53 -0.88 -4.26 1.97
C ASP A 53 -0.63 -5.55 2.74
N LYS A 54 -0.44 -5.47 4.06
CA LYS A 54 -0.23 -6.66 4.89
C LYS A 54 -1.42 -7.63 4.83
N ARG A 55 -2.66 -7.11 4.82
CA ARG A 55 -3.87 -7.94 4.66
C ARG A 55 -3.92 -8.60 3.29
N LEU A 56 -3.58 -7.86 2.22
CA LEU A 56 -3.53 -8.38 0.86
C LEU A 56 -2.47 -9.49 0.74
N THR A 57 -1.24 -9.22 1.17
CA THR A 57 -0.13 -10.17 1.14
C THR A 57 -0.46 -11.44 1.91
N ASN A 58 -1.07 -11.32 3.09
CA ASN A 58 -1.51 -12.49 3.86
C ASN A 58 -2.59 -13.30 3.12
N ARG A 59 -3.56 -12.64 2.49
CA ARG A 59 -4.59 -13.32 1.68
C ARG A 59 -3.99 -14.05 0.49
N LEU A 60 -3.05 -13.43 -0.22
CA LEU A 60 -2.34 -14.06 -1.34
C LEU A 60 -1.53 -15.27 -0.89
N ALA A 61 -0.82 -15.15 0.24
CA ALA A 61 -0.06 -16.27 0.83
C ALA A 61 -0.97 -17.45 1.21
N ILE A 62 -2.14 -17.18 1.78
CA ILE A 62 -3.12 -18.22 2.14
C ILE A 62 -3.76 -18.85 0.90
N ALA A 63 -4.01 -18.06 -0.15
CA ALA A 63 -4.65 -18.53 -1.38
C ALA A 63 -3.82 -19.55 -2.17
N LYS A 64 -2.49 -19.58 -1.97
CA LYS A 64 -1.56 -20.54 -2.62
C LYS A 64 -1.79 -20.63 -4.13
N LEU A 65 -1.92 -19.46 -4.77
CA LEU A 65 -2.16 -19.38 -6.22
C LEU A 65 -0.98 -20.00 -6.97
N ARG A 66 -1.28 -20.79 -8.01
CA ARG A 66 -0.25 -21.35 -8.90
C ARG A 66 0.55 -20.25 -9.62
N PHE A 67 -0.11 -19.15 -9.93
CA PHE A 67 0.47 -17.98 -10.59
C PHE A 67 0.12 -16.73 -9.74
N PRO A 68 0.96 -16.37 -8.76
CA PRO A 68 0.67 -15.28 -7.82
C PRO A 68 0.67 -13.90 -8.48
N ASP A 69 1.48 -13.71 -9.53
CA ASP A 69 1.60 -12.45 -10.28
C ASP A 69 0.75 -12.45 -11.57
N ALA A 70 -0.32 -13.27 -11.60
CA ALA A 70 -1.23 -13.30 -12.74
C ALA A 70 -2.02 -11.98 -12.80
N CYS A 71 -1.84 -11.23 -13.88
CA CYS A 71 -2.54 -9.97 -14.15
C CYS A 71 -3.01 -9.93 -15.61
N ILE A 72 -3.98 -9.06 -15.91
CA ILE A 72 -4.60 -8.97 -17.24
C ILE A 72 -3.58 -8.48 -18.28
N GLU A 73 -2.63 -7.64 -17.87
CA GLU A 73 -1.54 -7.12 -18.69
C GLU A 73 -0.61 -8.23 -19.20
N ASN A 74 -0.53 -9.36 -18.48
CA ASN A 74 0.31 -10.51 -18.85
C ASN A 74 -0.38 -11.48 -19.81
N ILE A 75 -1.58 -11.17 -20.32
CA ILE A 75 -2.30 -12.04 -21.25
C ILE A 75 -1.70 -11.93 -22.65
N ASP A 76 -1.20 -13.06 -23.16
CA ASP A 76 -0.77 -13.19 -24.55
C ASP A 76 -1.98 -13.42 -25.48
N PHE A 77 -2.35 -12.38 -26.22
CA PHE A 77 -3.40 -12.41 -27.24
C PHE A 77 -2.93 -12.93 -28.61
N ALA A 78 -1.62 -13.12 -28.82
CA ALA A 78 -1.08 -13.70 -30.05
C ALA A 78 -1.15 -15.24 -30.04
N ALA A 79 -1.34 -15.86 -28.88
CA ALA A 79 -1.57 -17.28 -28.77
C ALA A 79 -2.82 -17.71 -29.55
N HIS A 80 -2.76 -18.85 -30.23
CA HIS A 80 -3.84 -19.40 -31.09
C HIS A 80 -5.10 -19.88 -30.32
N ARG A 81 -5.30 -19.39 -29.09
CA ARG A 81 -6.40 -19.77 -28.19
C ARG A 81 -7.73 -19.09 -28.55
N GLY A 82 -7.74 -18.22 -29.56
CA GLY A 82 -8.94 -17.53 -30.02
C GLY A 82 -9.48 -16.49 -29.02
N LEU A 83 -8.61 -15.89 -28.20
CA LEU A 83 -9.00 -14.88 -27.22
C LEU A 83 -9.22 -13.53 -27.90
N ASP A 84 -10.46 -13.05 -27.95
CA ASP A 84 -10.76 -11.69 -28.40
C ASP A 84 -10.34 -10.67 -27.33
N ARG A 85 -9.33 -9.86 -27.66
CA ARG A 85 -8.81 -8.79 -26.81
C ARG A 85 -9.90 -7.83 -26.34
N ARG A 86 -10.83 -7.45 -27.22
CA ARG A 86 -11.85 -6.45 -26.90
C ARG A 86 -12.86 -7.01 -25.90
N GLN A 87 -13.27 -8.25 -26.09
CA GLN A 87 -14.18 -8.94 -25.17
C GLN A 87 -13.53 -9.16 -23.81
N LEU A 88 -12.27 -9.61 -23.78
CA LEU A 88 -11.57 -9.92 -22.54
C LEU A 88 -11.34 -8.65 -21.69
N LEU A 89 -10.96 -7.53 -22.32
CA LEU A 89 -10.83 -6.26 -21.62
C LEU A 89 -12.17 -5.70 -21.12
N SER A 90 -13.26 -5.89 -21.88
CA SER A 90 -14.60 -5.52 -21.43
C SER A 90 -15.03 -6.31 -20.19
N LEU A 91 -14.69 -7.61 -20.13
CA LEU A 91 -15.00 -8.46 -18.97
C LEU A 91 -14.13 -8.13 -17.75
N ALA A 92 -12.89 -7.70 -17.98
CA ALA A 92 -11.97 -7.31 -16.92
C ALA A 92 -12.36 -6.02 -16.20
N GLN A 93 -13.09 -5.12 -16.87
CA GLN A 93 -13.46 -3.82 -16.32
C GLN A 93 -14.69 -3.86 -15.43
N GLY A 94 -15.52 -4.91 -15.50
CA GLY A 94 -16.71 -5.10 -14.67
C GLY A 94 -17.86 -4.19 -15.07
#